data_AF-A0A139D6B9-F1
#
_entry.id   AF-A0A139D6B9-F1
#
_cell.length_a   1.000
_cell.length_b   1.000
_cell.length_c   1.000
_cell.angle_alpha   90.00
_cell.angle_beta   90.00
_cell.angle_gamma   90.00
#
_symmetry.space_group_name_H-M   'P 1'
#
loop_
_entity.id
_entity.type
_entity.pdbx_description
1 polymer ?
#
loop_
_entity_poly.entity_id
_entity_poly.type
_entity_poly.pdbx_seq_one_letter_code
_entity_poly.pdbx_strand_id
1 'polypeptide(L)'
;MGKILGGDNMKIVMVEPINISMMKIEEYRQQLEAEGHQLIAYSSRAENDQEMIKRVKEADILIIANQPLSAKVINASKDLKMISVAFTGFDHIAMEACRENDILVSNSSGYANQAVAELAFGLVINLMRNIKDSDGAVRVGKTRKNLIGNELFGKNFGIIGFGSIGQKTAKIAAAFGCNILVDDHKQHKLGEELGVEYLPIDKLMQE
;
A
#
# COMPACT_ATOMS: atom_id res chain seq x y z
N MET A 1 -18.63 -3.86 -17.88
CA MET A 1 -18.79 -5.30 -18.19
C MET A 1 -17.67 -5.67 -19.16
N GLY A 2 -16.49 -5.98 -18.62
CA GLY A 2 -15.32 -6.35 -19.44
C GLY A 2 -15.50 -7.77 -19.98
N LYS A 3 -15.11 -8.00 -21.24
CA LYS A 3 -15.06 -9.34 -21.82
C LYS A 3 -14.28 -10.25 -20.87
N ILE A 4 -14.95 -11.26 -20.33
CA ILE A 4 -14.29 -12.41 -19.70
C ILE A 4 -13.43 -13.03 -20.80
N LEU A 5 -12.12 -13.10 -20.55
CA LEU A 5 -11.13 -13.74 -21.42
C LEU A 5 -11.49 -15.22 -21.54
N GLY A 6 -12.37 -15.57 -22.47
CA GLY A 6 -12.59 -16.96 -22.86
C GLY A 6 -11.50 -17.39 -23.84
N GLY A 7 -10.83 -18.52 -23.55
CA GLY A 7 -10.10 -19.25 -24.59
C GLY A 7 -8.95 -20.14 -24.14
N ASP A 8 -8.04 -19.66 -23.29
CA ASP A 8 -6.74 -20.31 -23.09
C ASP A 8 -6.47 -20.73 -21.64
N ASN A 9 -5.83 -21.89 -21.49
CA ASN A 9 -5.27 -22.36 -20.22
C ASN A 9 -4.14 -21.41 -19.79
N MET A 10 -4.43 -20.49 -18.87
CA MET A 10 -3.46 -19.52 -18.36
C MET A 10 -2.66 -20.09 -17.19
N LYS A 11 -1.35 -19.87 -17.24
CA LYS A 11 -0.42 -20.16 -16.14
C LYS A 11 -0.23 -18.92 -15.27
N ILE A 12 -0.81 -18.98 -14.08
CA ILE A 12 -0.78 -17.92 -13.08
C ILE A 12 0.32 -18.26 -12.07
N VAL A 13 1.29 -17.37 -11.87
CA VAL A 13 2.42 -17.61 -10.98
C VAL A 13 2.47 -16.57 -9.87
N MET A 14 2.24 -17.01 -8.64
CA MET A 14 2.52 -16.25 -7.43
C MET A 14 3.99 -16.43 -7.05
N VAL A 15 4.81 -15.43 -7.39
CA VAL A 15 6.27 -15.52 -7.32
C VAL A 15 6.82 -15.42 -5.90
N GLU A 16 5.98 -15.09 -4.92
CA GLU A 16 6.34 -14.96 -3.52
C GLU A 16 5.16 -15.13 -2.56
N PRO A 17 5.38 -15.43 -1.28
CA PRO A 17 4.30 -15.49 -0.29
C PRO A 17 3.64 -14.13 -0.07
N ILE A 18 2.31 -14.07 -0.10
CA ILE A 18 1.52 -12.83 0.09
C ILE A 18 0.69 -12.79 1.38
N ASN A 19 1.18 -13.42 2.46
CA ASN A 19 0.52 -13.50 3.77
C ASN A 19 -0.92 -14.05 3.73
N ILE A 20 -1.14 -15.05 2.87
CA ILE A 20 -2.35 -15.86 2.82
C ILE A 20 -2.02 -17.30 3.24
N SER A 21 -2.98 -17.99 3.86
CA SER A 21 -2.76 -19.36 4.33
C SER A 21 -2.67 -20.35 3.17
N MET A 22 -1.95 -21.45 3.38
CA MET A 22 -1.89 -22.54 2.38
C MET A 22 -3.27 -23.11 2.04
N MET A 23 -4.18 -23.16 3.02
CA MET A 23 -5.56 -23.58 2.79
C MET A 23 -6.28 -22.66 1.79
N LYS A 24 -6.07 -21.34 1.89
CA LYS A 24 -6.69 -20.38 0.97
C LYS A 24 -6.06 -20.44 -0.43
N ILE A 25 -4.74 -20.65 -0.51
CA ILE A 25 -4.04 -20.87 -1.78
C ILE A 25 -4.63 -22.11 -2.49
N GLU A 26 -4.85 -23.19 -1.75
CA GLU A 26 -5.41 -24.42 -2.30
C GLU A 26 -6.86 -24.27 -2.75
N GLU A 27 -7.67 -23.52 -1.98
CA GLU A 27 -9.03 -23.15 -2.41
C GLU A 27 -9.02 -22.38 -3.74
N TYR A 28 -8.14 -21.37 -3.88
CA TYR A 28 -8.02 -20.61 -5.13
C TYR A 28 -7.47 -21.46 -6.28
N ARG A 29 -6.53 -22.37 -6.00
CA ARG A 29 -6.02 -23.32 -6.99
C ARG A 29 -7.15 -24.15 -7.57
N GLN A 30 -7.99 -24.75 -6.72
CA GLN A 30 -9.10 -25.59 -7.17
C GLN A 30 -10.12 -24.81 -8.00
N GLN A 31 -10.41 -23.57 -7.62
CA GLN A 31 -11.30 -22.68 -8.38
C GLN A 31 -10.73 -22.38 -9.78
N LEU A 32 -9.46 -22.00 -9.86
CA LEU A 32 -8.78 -21.70 -11.12
C LEU A 32 -8.64 -22.94 -12.01
N GLU A 33 -8.31 -24.10 -11.43
CA GLU A 33 -8.22 -25.37 -12.15
C GLU A 33 -9.58 -25.83 -12.70
N ALA A 34 -10.67 -25.59 -11.97
CA ALA A 34 -12.03 -25.85 -12.46
C ALA A 34 -12.41 -24.96 -13.65
N GLU A 35 -11.80 -23.78 -13.77
CA GLU A 35 -11.93 -22.85 -14.91
C GLU A 35 -10.91 -23.15 -16.03
N GLY A 36 -10.04 -24.16 -15.85
CA GLY A 36 -9.05 -24.58 -16.84
C GLY A 36 -7.73 -23.80 -16.79
N HIS A 37 -7.42 -23.15 -15.66
CA HIS A 37 -6.19 -22.39 -15.44
C HIS A 37 -5.27 -23.09 -14.42
N GLN A 38 -3.97 -22.80 -14.46
CA GLN A 38 -2.99 -23.34 -13.51
C GLN A 38 -2.50 -22.25 -12.56
N LEU A 39 -2.48 -22.52 -11.24
CA LEU A 39 -1.83 -21.67 -10.25
C LEU A 39 -0.50 -22.28 -9.78
N ILE A 40 0.62 -21.57 -9.85
CA ILE A 40 1.88 -21.97 -9.21
C ILE A 40 2.16 -20.97 -8.09
N ALA A 41 2.30 -21.46 -6.86
CA ALA A 41 2.49 -20.63 -5.68
C ALA A 41 3.82 -20.96 -5.00
N TYR A 42 4.76 -20.03 -5.05
CA TYR A 42 6.04 -20.19 -4.37
C TYR A 42 5.92 -19.80 -2.89
N SER A 43 6.41 -20.68 -2.01
CA SER A 43 6.45 -20.46 -0.55
C SER A 43 7.67 -19.69 -0.08
N SER A 44 8.55 -19.27 -1.00
CA SER A 44 9.76 -18.48 -0.71
C SER A 44 9.88 -17.30 -1.66
N ARG A 45 10.68 -16.31 -1.28
CA ARG A 45 11.09 -15.23 -2.19
C ARG A 45 12.13 -15.77 -3.18
N ALA A 46 12.24 -15.16 -4.36
CA ALA A 46 13.35 -15.46 -5.26
C ALA A 46 14.62 -14.78 -4.70
N GLU A 47 15.74 -15.45 -4.74
CA GLU A 47 17.01 -14.94 -4.19
C GLU A 47 17.66 -13.91 -5.12
N ASN A 48 17.39 -14.00 -6.42
CA ASN A 48 18.00 -13.16 -7.44
C ASN A 48 17.18 -13.15 -8.75
N ASP A 49 17.56 -12.27 -9.68
CA ASP A 49 16.94 -12.15 -11.00
C ASP A 49 16.94 -13.46 -11.80
N GLN A 50 17.97 -14.31 -11.69
CA GLN A 50 18.01 -15.56 -12.45
C GLN A 50 16.92 -16.53 -11.97
N GLU A 51 16.71 -16.62 -10.66
CA GLU A 51 15.63 -17.40 -10.11
C GLU A 51 14.26 -16.79 -10.46
N MET A 52 14.11 -15.47 -10.34
CA MET A 52 12.87 -14.80 -10.73
C MET A 52 12.55 -15.05 -12.21
N ILE A 53 13.53 -14.93 -13.10
CA ILE A 53 13.40 -15.25 -14.54
C ILE A 53 12.86 -16.68 -14.73
N LYS A 54 13.37 -17.68 -13.99
CA LYS A 54 12.86 -19.05 -14.08
C LYS A 54 11.39 -19.15 -13.66
N ARG A 55 10.98 -18.42 -12.62
CA ARG A 55 9.59 -18.41 -12.12
C ARG A 55 8.63 -17.73 -13.11
N VAL A 56 9.07 -16.66 -13.78
CA VAL A 56 8.20 -15.86 -14.67
C VAL A 56 8.15 -16.34 -16.11
N LYS A 57 9.14 -17.12 -16.57
CA LYS A 57 9.38 -17.44 -18.00
C LYS A 57 8.16 -17.94 -18.77
N GLU A 58 7.30 -18.71 -18.12
CA GLU A 58 6.11 -19.35 -18.72
C GLU A 58 4.82 -18.86 -18.06
N ALA A 59 4.84 -17.70 -17.41
CA ALA A 59 3.66 -17.15 -16.76
C ALA A 59 2.88 -16.27 -17.73
N ASP A 60 1.57 -16.52 -17.85
CA ASP A 60 0.63 -15.60 -18.46
C ASP A 60 0.28 -14.45 -17.50
N ILE A 61 0.19 -14.76 -16.19
CA ILE A 61 -0.15 -13.81 -15.14
C ILE A 61 0.83 -13.98 -13.98
N LEU A 62 1.36 -12.86 -13.48
CA LEU A 62 2.16 -12.83 -12.25
C LEU A 62 1.35 -12.25 -11.10
N ILE A 63 1.42 -12.91 -9.95
CA ILE A 63 0.99 -12.34 -8.67
C ILE A 63 2.26 -12.02 -7.87
N ILE A 64 2.42 -10.75 -7.50
CA ILE A 64 3.61 -10.25 -6.79
C ILE A 64 3.22 -9.37 -5.61
N ALA A 65 4.11 -9.26 -4.64
CA ALA A 65 3.97 -8.39 -3.47
C ALA A 65 4.96 -7.21 -3.54
N ASN A 66 6.19 -7.39 -3.05
CA ASN A 66 7.19 -6.32 -2.89
C ASN A 66 8.56 -6.68 -3.48
N GLN A 67 8.71 -7.86 -4.10
CA GLN A 67 9.96 -8.17 -4.81
C GLN A 67 10.13 -7.27 -6.03
N PRO A 68 11.33 -6.71 -6.26
CA PRO A 68 11.60 -5.93 -7.47
C PRO A 68 11.37 -6.76 -8.74
N LEU A 69 10.71 -6.16 -9.73
CA LEU A 69 10.51 -6.74 -11.04
C LEU A 69 11.26 -5.87 -12.07
N SER A 70 12.53 -6.22 -12.31
CA SER A 70 13.38 -5.47 -13.23
C SER A 70 12.94 -5.66 -14.68
N ALA A 71 13.31 -4.72 -15.57
CA ALA A 71 13.06 -4.86 -17.00
C ALA A 71 13.64 -6.17 -17.57
N LYS A 72 14.79 -6.61 -17.05
CA LYS A 72 15.42 -7.89 -17.42
C LYS A 72 14.52 -9.09 -17.09
N VAL A 73 13.85 -9.07 -15.94
CA VAL A 73 12.91 -10.13 -15.53
C VAL A 73 11.67 -10.10 -16.40
N ILE A 74 11.09 -8.92 -16.61
CA ILE A 74 9.88 -8.72 -17.43
C ILE A 74 10.12 -9.22 -18.86
N ASN A 75 11.20 -8.77 -19.49
CA ASN A 75 11.55 -9.11 -20.87
C ASN A 75 11.95 -10.59 -21.06
N ALA A 76 12.13 -11.35 -19.97
CA ALA A 76 12.42 -12.77 -20.05
C ALA A 76 11.16 -13.64 -20.20
N SER A 77 9.97 -13.10 -19.91
CA SER A 77 8.70 -13.76 -20.17
C SER A 77 8.09 -13.22 -21.46
N LYS A 78 7.81 -14.12 -22.41
CA LYS A 78 7.24 -13.74 -23.71
C LYS A 78 5.71 -13.76 -23.73
N ASP A 79 5.12 -14.51 -22.79
CA ASP A 79 3.68 -14.78 -22.76
C ASP A 79 2.98 -14.00 -21.63
N LEU A 80 3.73 -13.21 -20.86
CA LEU A 80 3.20 -12.43 -19.76
C LEU A 80 2.22 -11.38 -20.27
N LYS A 81 0.97 -11.47 -19.81
CA LYS A 81 -0.14 -10.57 -20.17
C LYS A 81 -0.48 -9.62 -19.04
N MET A 82 -0.29 -10.04 -17.79
CA MET A 82 -0.72 -9.27 -16.63
C MET A 82 0.17 -9.46 -15.40
N ILE A 83 0.38 -8.38 -14.65
CA ILE A 83 0.96 -8.40 -13.30
C ILE A 83 -0.09 -7.88 -12.31
N SER A 84 -0.45 -8.74 -11.36
CA SER A 84 -1.32 -8.44 -10.23
C SER A 84 -0.49 -8.19 -8.97
N VAL A 85 -0.46 -6.94 -8.51
CA VAL A 85 0.23 -6.53 -7.29
C VAL A 85 -0.71 -6.66 -6.10
N ALA A 86 -0.31 -7.47 -5.12
CA ALA A 86 -1.07 -7.74 -3.90
C ALA A 86 -1.13 -6.54 -2.93
N PHE A 87 -0.58 -5.38 -3.31
CA PHE A 87 -0.51 -4.16 -2.53
C PHE A 87 -0.85 -2.92 -3.37
N THR A 88 -0.97 -1.75 -2.71
CA THR A 88 -1.21 -0.47 -3.38
C THR A 88 0.02 0.02 -4.16
N GLY A 89 1.22 -0.08 -3.59
CA GLY A 89 2.44 0.42 -4.21
C GLY A 89 2.99 -0.55 -5.26
N PHE A 90 3.45 -0.01 -6.39
CA PHE A 90 4.02 -0.78 -7.51
C PHE A 90 5.32 -0.17 -8.04
N ASP A 91 5.94 0.75 -7.28
CA ASP A 91 7.17 1.48 -7.66
C ASP A 91 8.39 0.57 -7.90
N HIS A 92 8.31 -0.67 -7.41
CA HIS A 92 9.33 -1.70 -7.56
C HIS A 92 9.22 -2.48 -8.89
N ILE A 93 8.24 -2.14 -9.75
CA ILE A 93 8.03 -2.75 -11.07
C ILE A 93 8.55 -1.79 -12.13
N ALA A 94 9.36 -2.29 -13.07
CA ALA A 94 9.82 -1.51 -14.21
C ALA A 94 8.67 -1.26 -15.21
N MET A 95 7.82 -0.28 -14.90
CA MET A 95 6.59 0.04 -15.64
C MET A 95 6.81 0.33 -17.12
N GLU A 96 7.97 0.85 -17.50
CA GLU A 96 8.28 1.09 -18.92
C GLU A 96 8.40 -0.22 -19.70
N ALA A 97 9.10 -1.21 -19.16
CA ALA A 97 9.16 -2.54 -19.77
C ALA A 97 7.77 -3.18 -19.83
N CYS A 98 6.91 -2.97 -18.82
CA CYS A 98 5.52 -3.44 -18.90
C CYS A 98 4.77 -2.80 -20.07
N ARG A 99 4.92 -1.48 -20.29
CA ARG A 99 4.27 -0.78 -21.42
C ARG A 99 4.79 -1.26 -22.76
N GLU A 100 6.10 -1.41 -22.91
CA GLU A 100 6.74 -1.87 -24.16
C GLU A 100 6.30 -3.28 -24.57
N ASN A 101 5.93 -4.13 -23.60
CA ASN A 101 5.47 -5.50 -23.82
C ASN A 101 3.94 -5.66 -23.74
N ASP A 102 3.16 -4.57 -23.73
CA ASP A 102 1.69 -4.58 -23.59
C ASP A 102 1.16 -5.34 -22.36
N ILE A 103 1.91 -5.30 -21.25
CA ILE A 103 1.57 -5.98 -19.99
C ILE A 103 0.67 -5.10 -19.14
N LEU A 104 -0.53 -5.61 -18.80
CA LEU A 104 -1.44 -4.96 -17.87
C LEU A 104 -0.90 -5.05 -16.44
N VAL A 105 -0.76 -3.92 -15.75
CA VAL A 105 -0.44 -3.90 -14.31
C VAL A 105 -1.66 -3.46 -13.52
N SER A 106 -2.09 -4.30 -12.58
CA SER A 106 -3.19 -4.01 -11.66
C SER A 106 -2.70 -4.11 -10.23
N ASN A 107 -3.07 -3.16 -9.39
CA ASN A 107 -2.71 -3.14 -7.98
C ASN A 107 -3.95 -3.23 -7.09
N SER A 108 -3.75 -3.57 -5.83
CA SER A 108 -4.81 -3.60 -4.83
C SER A 108 -4.89 -2.23 -4.16
N SER A 109 -5.35 -1.21 -4.89
CA SER A 109 -5.47 0.15 -4.34
C SER A 109 -6.68 0.28 -3.38
N GLY A 110 -6.50 1.05 -2.32
CA GLY A 110 -7.60 1.49 -1.45
C GLY A 110 -7.95 0.59 -0.25
N TYR A 111 -7.53 -0.67 -0.24
CA TYR A 111 -7.88 -1.64 0.81
C TYR A 111 -7.42 -1.23 2.23
N ALA A 112 -6.29 -0.51 2.33
CA ALA A 112 -5.69 -0.12 3.60
C ALA A 112 -5.88 1.37 3.95
N ASN A 113 -6.63 2.15 3.16
CA ASN A 113 -6.68 3.60 3.34
C ASN A 113 -7.14 4.01 4.76
N GLN A 114 -8.13 3.29 5.30
CA GLN A 114 -8.63 3.54 6.66
C GLN A 114 -7.61 3.12 7.72
N ALA A 115 -7.05 1.91 7.61
CA ALA A 115 -6.06 1.40 8.55
C ALA A 115 -4.81 2.28 8.63
N VAL A 116 -4.34 2.81 7.49
CA VAL A 116 -3.19 3.71 7.46
C VAL A 116 -3.52 5.06 8.11
N ALA A 117 -4.70 5.63 7.86
CA ALA A 117 -5.13 6.87 8.50
C ALA A 117 -5.24 6.72 10.03
N GLU A 118 -5.81 5.62 10.51
CA GLU A 118 -5.91 5.30 11.94
C GLU A 118 -4.54 5.08 12.58
N LEU A 119 -3.64 4.36 11.91
CA LEU A 119 -2.28 4.14 12.38
C LEU A 119 -1.50 5.47 12.48
N ALA A 120 -1.57 6.31 11.44
CA ALA A 120 -0.94 7.62 11.45
C ALA A 120 -1.43 8.47 12.63
N PHE A 121 -2.74 8.48 12.88
CA PHE A 121 -3.30 9.23 14.00
C PHE A 121 -2.91 8.64 15.37
N GLY A 122 -2.85 7.30 15.49
CA GLY A 122 -2.33 6.63 16.68
C GLY A 122 -0.88 7.01 16.99
N LEU A 123 -0.04 7.13 15.96
CA LEU A 123 1.34 7.60 16.10
C LEU A 123 1.41 9.07 16.53
N VAL A 124 0.54 9.92 15.99
CA VAL A 124 0.41 11.33 16.41
C VAL A 124 0.04 11.42 17.89
N ILE A 125 -0.98 10.69 18.35
CA ILE A 125 -1.37 10.70 19.78
C ILE A 125 -0.22 10.18 20.65
N ASN A 126 0.44 9.10 20.23
CA ASN A 126 1.59 8.55 20.95
C ASN A 126 2.71 9.59 21.14
N LEU A 127 3.02 10.35 20.08
CA LEU A 127 4.00 11.43 20.12
C LEU A 127 3.53 12.58 21.02
N MET A 128 2.32 13.09 20.77
CA MET A 128 1.77 14.24 21.49
C MET A 128 1.63 13.97 23.00
N ARG A 129 1.35 12.73 23.38
CA ARG A 129 1.09 12.35 24.78
C ARG A 129 2.26 11.63 25.45
N ASN A 130 3.42 11.54 24.79
CA ASN A 130 4.61 10.82 25.28
C ASN A 130 4.27 9.40 25.75
N ILE A 131 3.39 8.69 25.05
CA ILE A 131 2.84 7.40 25.52
C ILE A 131 3.96 6.36 25.62
N LYS A 132 4.76 6.21 24.55
CA LYS A 132 5.90 5.28 24.53
C LYS A 132 6.86 5.47 25.70
N ASP A 133 7.27 6.71 25.97
CA ASP A 133 8.22 7.00 27.05
C ASP A 133 7.58 6.82 28.43
N SER A 134 6.29 7.15 28.56
CA SER A 134 5.53 6.95 29.79
C SER A 134 5.34 5.47 30.10
N ASP A 135 5.05 4.64 29.10
CA ASP A 135 5.00 3.18 29.23
C ASP A 135 6.37 2.63 29.71
N GLY A 136 7.46 3.08 29.08
CA GLY A 136 8.81 2.71 29.51
C GLY A 136 9.12 3.08 30.96
N ALA A 137 8.73 4.27 31.40
CA ALA A 137 8.92 4.72 32.79
C ALA A 137 8.14 3.88 33.79
N VAL A 138 6.86 3.59 33.51
CA VAL A 138 5.99 2.82 34.43
C VAL A 138 6.49 1.38 34.57
N ARG A 139 6.99 0.76 33.50
CA ARG A 139 7.53 -0.61 33.55
C ARG A 139 8.74 -0.76 34.48
N VAL A 140 9.47 0.31 34.74
CA VAL A 140 10.61 0.34 35.68
C VAL A 140 10.27 1.00 37.02
N GLY A 141 8.98 1.10 37.36
CA GLY A 141 8.50 1.65 38.63
C GLY A 141 8.65 3.17 38.78
N LYS A 142 8.89 3.89 37.68
CA LYS A 142 8.94 5.36 37.67
C LYS A 142 7.58 5.95 37.33
N THR A 143 7.44 7.25 37.55
CA THR A 143 6.22 8.01 37.22
C THR A 143 6.41 8.83 35.94
N ARG A 144 5.34 9.45 35.45
CA ARG A 144 5.33 10.37 34.29
C ARG A 144 6.07 11.70 34.50
N LYS A 145 6.96 11.80 35.49
CA LYS A 145 7.71 13.04 35.77
C LYS A 145 8.51 13.44 34.52
N ASN A 146 8.33 14.68 34.06
CA ASN A 146 8.90 15.23 32.81
C ASN A 146 8.36 14.62 31.51
N LEU A 147 7.23 13.88 31.54
CA LEU A 147 6.61 13.26 30.36
C LEU A 147 5.20 13.81 30.10
N ILE A 148 4.89 15.02 30.58
CA ILE A 148 3.62 15.67 30.31
C ILE A 148 3.57 16.01 28.82
N GLY A 149 2.61 15.43 28.11
CA GLY A 149 2.37 15.70 26.71
C GLY A 149 1.48 16.93 26.46
N ASN A 150 1.16 17.15 25.19
CA ASN A 150 0.34 18.23 24.67
C ASN A 150 -0.99 17.70 24.13
N GLU A 151 -2.00 18.56 24.14
CA GLU A 151 -3.29 18.30 23.50
C GLU A 151 -3.23 18.59 22.00
N LEU A 152 -4.11 17.97 21.22
CA LEU A 152 -4.25 18.23 19.78
C LEU A 152 -5.24 19.35 19.46
N PHE A 153 -6.23 19.57 20.33
CA PHE A 153 -7.28 20.55 20.12
C PHE A 153 -6.71 21.95 19.86
N GLY A 154 -7.21 22.60 18.81
CA GLY A 154 -6.80 23.94 18.40
C GLY A 154 -5.40 24.04 17.77
N LYS A 155 -4.68 22.93 17.59
CA LYS A 155 -3.37 22.94 16.92
C LYS A 155 -3.51 22.82 15.41
N ASN A 156 -2.50 23.32 14.71
CA ASN A 156 -2.34 23.06 13.29
C ASN A 156 -1.99 21.58 13.06
N PHE A 157 -2.65 20.96 12.09
CA PHE A 157 -2.40 19.59 11.64
C PHE A 157 -2.10 19.64 10.14
N GLY A 158 -0.81 19.59 9.82
CA GLY A 158 -0.31 19.60 8.43
C GLY A 158 -0.44 18.23 7.76
N ILE A 159 -0.93 18.20 6.53
CA ILE A 159 -1.06 17.01 5.69
C ILE A 159 -0.40 17.29 4.34
N ILE A 160 0.66 16.54 4.03
CA ILE A 160 1.31 16.56 2.71
C ILE A 160 0.75 15.40 1.90
N GLY A 161 0.04 15.71 0.82
CA GLY A 161 -0.73 14.77 0.02
C GLY A 161 -2.15 14.54 0.56
N PHE A 162 -3.14 15.08 -0.14
CA PHE A 162 -4.58 15.05 0.15
C PHE A 162 -5.36 14.04 -0.69
N GLY A 163 -4.73 12.90 -0.99
CA GLY A 163 -5.37 11.74 -1.57
C GLY A 163 -6.28 10.99 -0.58
N SER A 164 -6.64 9.75 -0.90
CA SER A 164 -7.61 8.96 -0.11
C SER A 164 -7.22 8.75 1.36
N ILE A 165 -5.92 8.64 1.68
CA ILE A 165 -5.42 8.52 3.05
C ILE A 165 -5.45 9.90 3.74
N GLY A 166 -4.86 10.93 3.12
CA GLY A 166 -4.83 12.29 3.68
C GLY A 166 -6.22 12.82 4.00
N GLN A 167 -7.20 12.60 3.12
CA GLN A 167 -8.61 12.95 3.36
C GLN A 167 -9.23 12.22 4.55
N LYS A 168 -8.89 10.95 4.78
CA LYS A 168 -9.36 10.21 5.96
C LYS A 168 -8.69 10.72 7.23
N THR A 169 -7.38 10.96 7.20
CA THR A 169 -6.63 11.56 8.31
C THR A 169 -7.20 12.93 8.68
N ALA A 170 -7.56 13.76 7.69
CA ALA A 170 -8.17 15.07 7.90
C ALA A 170 -9.51 14.99 8.62
N LYS A 171 -10.36 14.01 8.30
CA LYS A 171 -11.62 13.80 9.06
C LYS A 171 -11.36 13.50 10.53
N ILE A 172 -10.34 12.69 10.83
CA ILE A 172 -9.95 12.39 12.21
C ILE A 172 -9.41 13.66 12.89
N ALA A 173 -8.52 14.41 12.22
CA ALA A 173 -7.98 15.67 12.73
C ALA A 173 -9.09 16.71 13.02
N ALA A 174 -10.07 16.84 12.12
CA ALA A 174 -11.23 17.71 12.32
C ALA A 174 -12.04 17.30 13.55
N ALA A 175 -12.25 16.00 13.76
CA ALA A 175 -12.97 15.50 14.93
C ALA A 175 -12.22 15.76 16.26
N PHE A 176 -10.88 15.90 16.21
CA PHE A 176 -10.06 16.32 17.34
C PHE A 176 -9.99 17.85 17.52
N GLY A 177 -10.63 18.62 16.64
CA GLY A 177 -10.66 20.08 16.69
C GLY A 177 -9.35 20.74 16.26
N CYS A 178 -8.57 20.10 15.37
CA CYS A 178 -7.37 20.71 14.79
C CYS A 178 -7.71 21.68 13.65
N ASN A 179 -6.85 22.66 13.40
CA ASN A 179 -6.85 23.46 12.17
C ASN A 179 -6.08 22.68 11.09
N ILE A 180 -6.72 22.36 9.97
CA ILE A 180 -6.12 21.45 8.99
C ILE A 180 -5.44 22.25 7.88
N LEU A 181 -4.14 22.03 7.71
CA LEU A 181 -3.31 22.62 6.66
C LEU A 181 -2.92 21.54 5.67
N VAL A 182 -2.99 21.82 4.38
CA VAL A 182 -2.80 20.82 3.32
C VAL A 182 -1.84 21.32 2.26
N ASP A 183 -0.84 20.51 1.89
CA ASP A 183 -0.09 20.65 0.65
C ASP A 183 -0.54 19.56 -0.32
N ASP A 184 -1.16 19.95 -1.43
CA ASP A 184 -1.51 19.07 -2.54
C ASP A 184 -1.62 19.90 -3.83
N HIS A 185 -1.33 19.29 -4.98
CA HIS A 185 -1.51 19.90 -6.29
C HIS A 185 -2.98 20.11 -6.68
N LYS A 186 -3.91 19.40 -6.03
CA LYS A 186 -5.34 19.43 -6.32
C LYS A 186 -6.16 19.73 -5.08
N GLN A 187 -7.14 20.62 -5.23
CA GLN A 187 -8.17 20.81 -4.22
C GLN A 187 -9.26 19.73 -4.35
N HIS A 188 -9.68 19.22 -3.20
CA HIS A 188 -10.72 18.22 -3.08
C HIS A 188 -11.95 18.79 -2.38
N LYS A 189 -13.15 18.36 -2.79
CA LYS A 189 -14.43 18.77 -2.20
C LYS A 189 -14.46 18.62 -0.67
N LEU A 190 -13.88 17.53 -0.15
CA LEU A 190 -13.79 17.32 1.30
C LEU A 190 -12.99 18.43 2.00
N GLY A 191 -11.98 18.98 1.33
CA GLY A 191 -11.21 20.10 1.86
C GLY A 191 -12.08 21.33 2.10
N GLU A 192 -12.96 21.65 1.15
CA GLU A 192 -13.95 22.73 1.31
C GLU A 192 -14.92 22.43 2.47
N GLU A 193 -15.43 21.19 2.54
CA GLU A 193 -16.37 20.76 3.59
C GLU A 193 -15.76 20.84 5.00
N LEU A 194 -14.46 20.57 5.13
CA LEU A 194 -13.72 20.63 6.40
C LEU A 194 -13.08 21.99 6.68
N GLY A 195 -13.16 22.95 5.76
CA GLY A 195 -12.50 24.25 5.88
C GLY A 195 -10.98 24.16 5.95
N VAL A 196 -10.37 23.25 5.19
CA VAL A 196 -8.90 23.09 5.17
C VAL A 196 -8.25 24.27 4.44
N GLU A 197 -7.08 24.68 4.91
CA GLU A 197 -6.25 25.68 4.23
C GLU A 197 -5.20 24.99 3.36
N TYR A 198 -5.12 25.35 2.07
CA TYR A 198 -4.10 24.83 1.18
C TYR A 198 -2.88 25.74 1.14
N LEU A 199 -1.71 25.19 1.47
CA LEU A 199 -0.44 25.89 1.54
C LEU A 199 0.63 25.13 0.75
N PRO A 200 1.53 25.82 0.02
CA PRO A 200 2.75 25.19 -0.48
C PRO A 200 3.57 24.59 0.67
N ILE A 201 4.21 23.45 0.43
CA ILE A 201 4.99 22.69 1.42
C ILE A 201 5.92 23.57 2.27
N ASP A 202 6.64 24.51 1.67
CA ASP A 202 7.59 25.37 2.40
C ASP A 202 6.91 26.26 3.45
N LYS A 203 5.67 26.68 3.21
CA LYS A 203 4.86 27.44 4.17
C LYS A 203 4.22 26.52 5.19
N LEU A 204 3.67 25.38 4.76
CA LEU A 204 3.07 24.39 5.65
C LEU A 204 4.07 23.94 6.74
N MET A 205 5.34 23.76 6.38
CA MET A 205 6.39 23.34 7.31
C MET A 205 6.82 24.41 8.33
N GLN A 206 6.38 25.67 8.17
CA GLN A 206 6.69 26.78 9.09
C GLN A 206 5.61 27.00 10.15
N GLU A 207 4.43 26.40 9.97
CA GLU A 207 3.28 26.47 10.87
C GLU A 207 3.28 25.37 11.93
#